data_AF-A0AAV6ZC13-F1
#
_entry.id   AF-A0AAV6ZC13-F1
#
_cell.length_a   1.000
_cell.length_b   1.000
_cell.length_c   1.000
_cell.angle_alpha   90.00
_cell.angle_beta   90.00
_cell.angle_gamma   90.00
#
_symmetry.space_group_name_H-M   'P 1'
#
loop_
_entity.id
_entity.type
_entity.pdbx_description
1 polymer ?
#
loop_
_entity_poly.entity_id
_entity_poly.type
_entity_poly.pdbx_seq_one_letter_code
_entity_poly.pdbx_strand_id
1 'polypeptide(L)'
;MPRYPETSAGTHKRSPAMSRAHQQHRASAAAHYYRSRRVPERLEEALTDIYHRGPDDVYGHLSCYFAAFSDPPVISDVRGRKVLDGAGKTTLEAEISCTVQTVNKRVCAATVPMDAEPAPEVAGETQRQESVETAIRWIQESIGPALKGMEPGNQSTIDQLLR
;
A
#
# COMPACT_ATOMS: atom_id res chain seq x y z
N MET A 1 -44.05 -9.78 57.42
CA MET A 1 -42.77 -9.03 57.42
C MET A 1 -41.68 -9.94 56.86
N PRO A 2 -41.36 -9.90 55.56
CA PRO A 2 -40.35 -10.74 54.93
C PRO A 2 -38.95 -10.11 54.99
N ARG A 3 -37.93 -10.95 55.17
CA ARG A 3 -36.50 -10.58 55.14
C ARG A 3 -36.05 -10.36 53.70
N TYR A 4 -35.28 -9.30 53.44
CA TYR A 4 -34.48 -9.18 52.22
C TYR A 4 -33.13 -9.89 52.40
N PRO A 5 -32.60 -10.60 51.39
CA PRO A 5 -31.21 -10.99 51.36
C PRO A 5 -30.36 -9.89 50.69
N GLU A 6 -29.22 -9.58 51.31
CA GLU A 6 -28.18 -8.72 50.75
C GLU A 6 -27.56 -9.38 49.51
N THR A 7 -27.66 -8.72 48.37
CA THR A 7 -26.90 -9.08 47.16
C THR A 7 -25.48 -8.56 47.28
N SER A 8 -24.55 -9.41 47.70
CA SER A 8 -23.12 -9.10 47.63
C SER A 8 -22.67 -9.03 46.16
N ALA A 9 -22.28 -7.84 45.71
CA ALA A 9 -21.61 -7.65 44.43
C ALA A 9 -20.22 -8.31 44.46
N GLY A 10 -20.14 -9.54 43.97
CA GLY A 10 -18.87 -10.25 43.77
C GLY A 10 -18.08 -9.60 42.64
N THR A 11 -17.12 -8.76 42.98
CA THR A 11 -16.06 -8.32 42.08
C THR A 11 -15.17 -9.53 41.78
N HIS A 12 -15.35 -10.15 40.62
CA HIS A 12 -14.43 -11.17 40.10
C HIS A 12 -13.07 -10.54 39.83
N LYS A 13 -12.19 -10.55 40.84
CA LYS A 13 -10.76 -10.30 40.65
C LYS A 13 -10.19 -11.44 39.81
N ARG A 14 -9.79 -11.16 38.55
CA ARG A 14 -9.07 -12.11 37.69
C ARG A 14 -7.85 -12.65 38.46
N SER A 15 -7.72 -13.97 38.56
CA SER A 15 -6.66 -14.63 39.32
C SER A 15 -5.26 -14.32 38.73
N PRO A 16 -4.25 -13.99 39.56
CA PRO A 16 -2.89 -13.67 39.11
C PRO A 16 -2.21 -14.79 38.31
N ALA A 17 -2.60 -16.05 38.56
CA ALA A 17 -2.04 -17.21 37.89
C ALA A 17 -2.43 -17.28 36.39
N MET A 18 -3.67 -16.89 36.06
CA MET A 18 -4.11 -16.81 34.65
C MET A 18 -3.40 -15.67 33.92
N SER A 19 -3.06 -14.58 34.61
CA SER A 19 -2.27 -13.48 34.03
C SER A 19 -0.85 -13.90 33.68
N ARG A 20 -0.20 -14.71 34.54
CA ARG A 20 1.15 -15.24 34.30
C ARG A 20 1.19 -16.26 33.16
N ALA A 21 0.25 -17.21 33.13
CA ALA A 21 0.15 -18.19 32.06
C ALA A 21 -0.09 -17.51 30.70
N HIS A 22 -0.98 -16.52 30.66
CA HIS A 22 -1.24 -15.73 29.45
C HIS A 22 -0.01 -14.92 29.00
N GLN A 23 0.73 -14.34 29.94
CA GLN A 23 1.97 -13.61 29.66
C GLN A 23 3.08 -14.55 29.13
N GLN A 24 3.24 -15.73 29.72
CA GLN A 24 4.18 -16.76 29.26
C GLN A 24 3.82 -17.26 27.86
N HIS A 25 2.53 -17.49 27.59
CA HIS A 25 2.07 -17.87 26.26
C HIS A 25 2.37 -16.77 25.22
N ARG A 26 2.10 -15.50 25.54
CA ARG A 26 2.43 -14.37 24.65
C ARG A 26 3.93 -14.25 24.40
N ALA A 27 4.76 -14.41 25.42
CA ALA A 27 6.21 -14.37 25.29
C ALA A 27 6.73 -15.52 24.41
N SER A 28 6.21 -16.73 24.60
CA SER A 28 6.54 -17.90 23.77
C SER A 28 6.12 -17.70 22.30
N ALA A 29 4.90 -17.21 22.08
CA ALA A 29 4.38 -16.92 20.74
C ALA A 29 5.21 -15.85 20.01
N ALA A 30 5.61 -14.77 20.70
CA ALA A 30 6.48 -13.73 20.15
C ALA A 30 7.87 -14.29 19.78
N ALA A 31 8.48 -15.07 20.67
CA ALA A 31 9.77 -15.70 20.41
C ALA A 31 9.71 -16.64 19.19
N HIS A 32 8.64 -17.43 19.07
CA HIS A 32 8.43 -18.27 17.90
C HIS A 32 8.25 -17.43 16.62
N TYR A 33 7.46 -16.36 16.67
CA TYR A 33 7.24 -15.46 15.54
C TYR A 33 8.55 -14.87 15.01
N TYR A 34 9.40 -14.32 15.89
CA TYR A 34 10.69 -13.74 15.49
C TYR A 34 11.66 -14.77 14.93
N ARG A 35 11.78 -15.93 15.58
CA ARG A 35 12.66 -17.02 15.11
C ARG A 35 12.22 -17.55 13.75
N SER A 36 10.91 -17.74 13.55
CA SER A 36 10.38 -18.21 12.26
C SER A 36 10.68 -17.26 11.09
N ARG A 37 10.94 -15.98 11.37
CA ARG A 37 11.26 -14.93 10.39
C ARG A 37 12.73 -14.50 10.40
N ARG A 38 13.58 -15.19 11.19
CA ARG A 38 15.00 -14.88 11.36
C ARG A 38 15.28 -13.41 11.74
N VAL A 39 14.38 -12.79 12.49
CA VAL A 39 14.49 -11.36 12.83
C VAL A 39 15.78 -11.06 13.63
N PRO A 40 16.15 -11.84 14.66
CA PRO A 40 17.39 -11.59 15.40
C PRO A 40 18.64 -11.69 14.53
N GLU A 41 18.74 -12.72 13.69
CA GLU A 41 19.90 -12.95 12.83
C GLU A 41 20.06 -11.83 11.80
N ARG A 42 18.94 -11.38 11.19
CA ARG A 42 18.97 -10.25 10.24
C ARG A 42 19.34 -8.93 10.90
N LEU A 43 18.90 -8.70 12.14
CA LEU A 43 19.31 -7.53 12.91
C LEU A 43 20.81 -7.55 13.21
N GLU A 44 21.34 -8.69 13.65
CA GLU A 44 22.77 -8.85 13.94
C GLU A 44 23.64 -8.65 12.69
N GLU A 45 23.24 -9.25 11.56
CA GLU A 45 23.90 -9.04 10.26
C GLU A 45 23.91 -7.55 9.86
N ALA A 46 22.77 -6.86 9.99
CA ALA A 46 22.65 -5.44 9.64
C ALA A 46 23.51 -4.54 10.53
N LEU A 47 23.51 -4.80 11.85
CA LEU A 47 24.30 -4.03 12.82
C LEU A 47 25.81 -4.24 12.60
N THR A 48 26.20 -5.48 12.30
CA THR A 48 27.59 -5.82 11.97
C THR A 48 28.04 -5.09 10.70
N ASP A 49 27.21 -5.10 9.65
CA ASP A 49 27.52 -4.42 8.39
C ASP A 49 27.69 -2.90 8.57
N ILE A 50 26.84 -2.25 9.38
CA ILE A 50 26.95 -0.81 9.68
C ILE A 50 28.20 -0.49 10.48
N TYR A 51 28.52 -1.31 11.48
CA TYR A 51 29.74 -1.12 12.27
C TYR A 51 30.99 -1.16 11.39
N HIS A 52 31.02 -2.07 10.40
CA HIS A 52 32.15 -2.19 9.48
C HIS A 52 32.19 -1.10 8.40
N ARG A 53 31.05 -0.69 7.86
CA ARG A 53 30.99 0.29 6.76
C ARG A 53 31.05 1.74 7.23
N GLY A 54 30.52 2.04 8.42
CA GLY A 54 30.39 3.41 8.93
C GLY A 54 29.68 4.38 7.97
N PRO A 55 28.48 4.06 7.47
CA PRO A 55 27.75 4.94 6.54
C PRO A 55 27.34 6.26 7.22
N ASP A 56 27.35 7.36 6.46
CA ASP A 56 26.89 8.67 6.94
C ASP A 56 25.41 8.65 7.34
N ASP A 57 24.57 7.95 6.56
CA ASP A 57 23.16 7.71 6.86
C ASP A 57 22.94 6.26 7.32
N VAL A 58 23.09 6.05 8.63
CA VAL A 58 22.90 4.75 9.29
C VAL A 58 21.50 4.19 9.05
N TYR A 59 20.46 5.02 9.13
CA TYR A 59 19.07 4.56 9.05
C TYR A 59 18.63 4.33 7.60
N GLY A 60 19.12 5.14 6.66
CA GLY A 60 18.96 4.88 5.23
C GLY A 60 19.59 3.55 4.83
N HIS A 61 20.80 3.27 5.33
CA HIS A 61 21.46 1.98 5.08
C HIS A 61 20.68 0.79 5.66
N LEU A 62 20.20 0.88 6.91
CA LEU A 62 19.30 -0.13 7.49
C LEU A 62 18.04 -0.32 6.64
N SER A 63 17.42 0.77 6.19
CA SER A 63 16.22 0.74 5.37
C SER A 63 16.47 -0.02 4.06
N CYS A 64 17.59 0.26 3.38
CA CYS A 64 17.99 -0.45 2.17
C CYS A 64 18.27 -1.94 2.44
N TYR A 65 18.96 -2.27 3.53
CA TYR A 65 19.23 -3.65 3.92
C TYR A 65 17.91 -4.44 4.13
N PHE A 66 16.97 -3.88 4.89
CA PHE A 66 15.68 -4.53 5.14
C PHE A 66 14.72 -4.51 3.94
N ALA A 67 14.91 -3.58 3.00
CA ALA A 67 14.14 -3.55 1.76
C ALA A 67 14.27 -4.86 0.97
N ALA A 68 15.46 -5.48 0.97
CA ALA A 68 15.72 -6.73 0.25
C ALA A 68 14.93 -7.93 0.80
N PHE A 69 14.42 -7.84 2.02
CA PHE A 69 13.60 -8.89 2.66
C PHE A 69 12.12 -8.52 2.75
N SER A 70 11.75 -7.33 2.28
CA SER A 70 10.37 -6.86 2.27
C SER A 70 9.62 -7.45 1.09
N ASP A 71 8.29 -7.55 1.21
CA ASP A 71 7.44 -7.94 0.08
C ASP A 71 7.63 -6.95 -1.09
N PRO A 72 7.56 -7.44 -2.35
CA PRO A 72 7.70 -6.59 -3.53
C PRO A 72 6.58 -5.53 -3.56
N PRO A 73 6.82 -4.39 -4.21
CA PRO A 73 5.80 -3.36 -4.35
C PRO A 73 4.63 -3.90 -5.17
N VAL A 74 3.40 -3.60 -4.75
CA VAL A 74 2.19 -4.00 -5.48
C VAL A 74 1.30 -2.80 -5.76
N ILE A 75 0.66 -2.77 -6.92
CA ILE A 75 -0.30 -1.74 -7.29
C ILE A 75 -1.46 -1.78 -6.29
N SER A 76 -1.74 -0.63 -5.71
CA SER A 76 -2.73 -0.47 -4.64
C SER A 76 -3.95 0.34 -5.10
N ASP A 77 -3.74 1.28 -6.01
CA ASP A 77 -4.75 2.18 -6.54
C ASP A 77 -4.30 2.74 -7.91
N VAL A 78 -5.26 2.98 -8.79
CA VAL A 78 -5.07 3.61 -10.10
C VAL A 78 -6.14 4.68 -10.26
N ARG A 79 -5.75 5.93 -10.52
CA ARG A 79 -6.67 7.06 -10.61
C ARG A 79 -6.53 7.79 -11.92
N GLY A 80 -7.65 8.02 -12.59
CA GLY A 80 -7.75 8.99 -13.68
C GLY A 80 -8.03 10.39 -13.13
N ARG A 81 -7.29 11.38 -13.60
CA ARG A 81 -7.50 12.80 -13.31
C ARG A 81 -7.69 13.57 -14.62
N LYS A 82 -8.62 14.52 -14.60
CA LYS A 82 -8.77 15.50 -15.66
C LYS A 82 -7.72 16.61 -15.45
N VAL A 83 -6.88 16.85 -16.46
CA VAL A 83 -5.87 17.91 -16.47
C VAL A 83 -5.95 18.70 -17.77
N LEU A 84 -5.19 19.79 -17.91
CA LEU A 84 -5.08 20.55 -19.15
C LEU A 84 -3.74 20.25 -19.82
N ASP A 85 -3.74 20.13 -21.14
CA ASP A 85 -2.52 20.01 -21.94
C ASP A 85 -1.85 21.37 -22.20
N GLY A 86 -0.73 21.38 -22.93
CA GLY A 86 0.01 22.60 -23.26
C GLY A 86 -0.76 23.59 -24.15
N ALA A 87 -1.86 23.17 -24.78
CA ALA A 87 -2.77 24.02 -25.55
C ALA A 87 -3.98 24.48 -24.73
N GLY A 88 -4.04 24.15 -23.44
CA GLY A 88 -5.17 24.46 -22.56
C GLY A 88 -6.40 23.59 -22.81
N LYS A 89 -6.29 22.50 -23.57
CA LYS A 89 -7.38 21.56 -23.84
C LYS A 89 -7.40 20.46 -22.79
N THR A 90 -8.58 19.94 -22.48
CA THR A 90 -8.72 18.89 -21.46
C THR A 90 -7.98 17.61 -21.86
N THR A 91 -7.22 16.97 -20.97
CA THR A 91 -6.68 15.63 -21.19
C THR A 91 -6.74 14.77 -19.92
N LEU A 92 -6.38 13.50 -20.06
CA LEU A 92 -6.35 12.50 -19.00
C LEU A 92 -4.94 12.33 -18.45
N GLU A 93 -4.81 12.39 -17.13
CA GLU A 93 -3.64 11.90 -16.40
C GLU A 93 -4.01 10.62 -15.65
N ALA A 94 -3.22 9.56 -15.81
CA ALA A 94 -3.32 8.34 -15.03
C ALA A 94 -2.25 8.33 -13.94
N GLU A 95 -2.67 8.17 -12.69
CA GLU A 95 -1.82 8.09 -11.51
C GLU A 95 -1.82 6.66 -10.95
N ILE A 96 -0.65 6.13 -10.65
CA ILE A 96 -0.46 4.80 -10.05
C ILE A 96 0.13 4.96 -8.65
N SER A 97 -0.55 4.36 -7.68
CA SER A 97 -0.05 4.22 -6.30
C SER A 97 0.22 2.76 -5.97
N CYS A 98 1.32 2.51 -5.28
CA CYS A 98 1.74 1.17 -4.88
C CYS A 98 1.89 1.09 -3.35
N THR A 99 1.61 -0.10 -2.80
CA THR A 99 2.05 -0.45 -1.45
C THR A 99 3.51 -0.87 -1.52
N VAL A 100 4.40 -0.05 -0.95
CA VAL A 100 5.85 -0.28 -0.89
C VAL A 100 6.24 -0.35 0.58
N GLN A 101 6.80 -1.50 1.02
CA GLN A 101 7.19 -1.70 2.42
C GLN A 101 6.05 -1.36 3.41
N THR A 102 4.84 -1.86 3.15
CA THR A 102 3.60 -1.59 3.92
C THR A 102 3.05 -0.16 3.85
N VAL A 103 3.70 0.75 3.14
CA VAL A 103 3.28 2.15 2.98
C VAL A 103 2.71 2.38 1.59
N ASN A 104 1.55 3.04 1.50
CA ASN A 104 1.01 3.47 0.23
C ASN A 104 1.78 4.70 -0.30
N LYS A 105 2.33 4.61 -1.51
CA LYS A 105 3.10 5.67 -2.15
C LYS A 105 2.59 5.90 -3.56
N ARG A 106 2.45 7.17 -3.96
CA ARG A 106 2.29 7.54 -5.37
C ARG A 106 3.61 7.31 -6.09
N VAL A 107 3.64 6.40 -7.06
CA VAL A 107 4.87 5.97 -7.74
C VAL A 107 5.00 6.60 -9.13
N CYS A 108 3.90 6.76 -9.85
CA CYS A 108 3.91 7.25 -11.22
C CYS A 108 2.67 8.11 -11.51
N ALA A 109 2.82 9.09 -12.40
CA ALA A 109 1.74 9.78 -13.06
C ALA A 109 2.13 10.00 -14.54
N ALA A 110 1.20 9.74 -15.45
CA ALA A 110 1.42 9.89 -16.89
C ALA A 110 0.22 10.58 -17.53
N THR A 111 0.48 11.60 -18.35
CA THR A 111 -0.53 12.30 -19.13
C THR A 111 -0.63 11.68 -20.51
N VAL A 112 -1.85 11.42 -20.98
CA VAL A 112 -2.09 10.93 -22.34
C VAL A 112 -2.05 12.13 -23.29
N PRO A 113 -1.11 12.20 -24.24
CA PRO A 113 -1.19 13.20 -25.29
C PRO A 113 -2.39 12.87 -26.17
N MET A 114 -3.30 13.82 -26.34
CA MET A 114 -4.37 13.74 -27.32
C MET A 114 -3.86 14.45 -28.58
N ASP A 115 -3.27 13.68 -29.49
CA ASP A 115 -2.85 14.20 -30.78
C ASP A 115 -4.05 14.85 -31.49
N ALA A 116 -3.87 16.11 -31.86
CA ALA A 116 -4.84 16.86 -32.62
C ALA A 116 -4.79 16.40 -34.08
N GLU A 117 -5.29 15.20 -34.36
CA GLU A 117 -5.87 14.98 -35.69
C GLU A 117 -6.97 16.05 -35.86
N PRO A 118 -7.11 16.68 -37.04
CA PRO A 118 -8.09 17.72 -37.27
C PRO A 118 -9.48 17.09 -37.25
N ALA A 119 -10.00 16.87 -36.04
CA ALA A 119 -11.40 16.58 -35.85
C ALA A 119 -12.19 17.76 -36.45
N PRO A 120 -13.30 17.50 -37.15
CA PRO A 120 -14.14 18.58 -37.67
C PRO A 120 -14.48 19.53 -36.52
N GLU A 121 -14.42 20.84 -36.74
CA GLU A 121 -14.54 21.92 -35.73
C GLU A 121 -15.78 21.82 -34.80
N VAL A 122 -16.69 20.89 -35.11
CA VAL A 122 -17.95 20.59 -34.42
C VAL A 122 -17.82 19.45 -33.39
N ALA A 123 -16.76 18.63 -33.45
CA ALA A 123 -16.39 17.68 -32.40
C ALA A 123 -15.68 18.44 -31.26
N GLY A 124 -16.42 19.37 -30.64
CA GLY A 124 -15.89 20.40 -29.75
C GLY A 124 -15.32 19.87 -28.43
N GLU A 125 -14.75 20.79 -27.65
CA GLU A 125 -14.20 20.55 -26.29
C GLU A 125 -15.16 19.73 -25.39
N THR A 126 -16.47 19.83 -25.60
CA THR A 126 -17.49 19.01 -24.93
C THR A 126 -17.34 17.51 -25.19
N GLN A 127 -17.14 17.10 -26.45
CA GLN A 127 -16.95 15.68 -26.78
C GLN A 127 -15.62 15.16 -26.20
N ARG A 128 -14.60 16.02 -26.18
CA ARG A 128 -13.31 15.74 -25.57
C ARG A 128 -13.45 15.55 -24.05
N GLN A 129 -14.24 16.40 -23.41
CA GLN A 129 -14.57 16.30 -22.00
C GLN A 129 -15.28 14.98 -21.66
N GLU A 130 -16.31 14.62 -22.43
CA GLU A 130 -17.06 13.37 -22.24
C GLU A 130 -16.18 12.13 -22.43
N SER A 131 -15.24 12.20 -23.38
CA SER A 131 -14.26 11.13 -23.62
C SER A 131 -13.33 10.94 -22.42
N VAL A 132 -12.82 12.04 -21.86
CA VAL A 132 -11.96 12.00 -20.66
C VAL A 132 -12.73 11.51 -19.45
N GLU A 133 -13.97 11.94 -19.24
CA GLU A 133 -14.83 11.45 -18.16
C GLU A 133 -15.12 9.95 -18.27
N THR A 134 -15.38 9.47 -19.49
CA THR A 134 -15.59 8.05 -19.76
C THR A 134 -14.32 7.24 -19.46
N ALA A 135 -13.15 7.74 -19.84
CA ALA A 135 -11.87 7.09 -19.57
C ALA A 135 -11.55 7.05 -18.06
N ILE A 136 -11.84 8.12 -17.31
CA ILE A 136 -11.71 8.14 -15.85
C ILE A 136 -12.59 7.05 -15.22
N ARG A 137 -13.83 6.92 -15.70
CA ARG A 137 -14.75 5.88 -15.22
C ARG A 137 -14.20 4.47 -15.50
N TRP A 138 -13.68 4.21 -16.69
CA TRP A 138 -13.04 2.92 -16.99
C TRP A 138 -11.83 2.63 -16.11
N ILE A 139 -11.02 3.65 -15.81
CA ILE A 139 -9.90 3.52 -14.87
C ILE A 139 -10.40 3.09 -13.49
N GLN A 140 -11.45 3.74 -12.98
CA GLN A 140 -11.94 3.50 -11.63
C GLN A 140 -12.72 2.19 -11.50
N GLU A 141 -13.55 1.85 -12.49
CA GLU A 141 -14.50 0.74 -12.39
C GLU A 141 -13.96 -0.59 -12.92
N SER A 142 -13.01 -0.57 -13.86
CA SER A 142 -12.53 -1.79 -14.54
C SER A 142 -11.02 -1.98 -14.39
N ILE A 143 -10.23 -1.02 -14.87
CA ILE A 143 -8.77 -1.14 -14.96
C ILE A 143 -8.14 -1.19 -13.56
N GLY A 144 -8.49 -0.25 -12.67
CA GLY A 144 -7.93 -0.18 -11.31
C GLY A 144 -8.14 -1.47 -10.51
N PRO A 145 -9.37 -2.01 -10.42
CA PRO A 145 -9.63 -3.30 -9.80
C PRO A 145 -8.86 -4.46 -10.42
N ALA A 146 -8.73 -4.51 -11.76
CA ALA A 146 -8.00 -5.56 -12.45
C ALA A 146 -6.49 -5.54 -12.17
N LEU A 147 -5.90 -4.35 -11.99
CA LEU A 147 -4.47 -4.18 -11.74
C LEU A 147 -4.08 -4.29 -10.25
N LYS A 148 -5.06 -4.27 -9.34
CA LYS A 148 -4.80 -4.27 -7.90
C LYS A 148 -4.08 -5.54 -7.46
N GLY A 149 -2.97 -5.37 -6.73
CA GLY A 149 -2.14 -6.47 -6.23
C GLY A 149 -1.08 -6.95 -7.21
N MET A 150 -1.07 -6.45 -8.46
CA MET A 150 -0.03 -6.78 -9.43
C MET A 150 1.27 -6.05 -9.11
N GLU A 151 2.40 -6.68 -9.42
CA GLU A 151 3.71 -6.03 -9.33
C GLU A 151 3.89 -5.04 -10.50
N PRO A 152 4.18 -3.75 -10.25
CA PRO A 152 4.29 -2.74 -11.30
C PRO A 152 5.46 -2.99 -12.26
N GLY A 153 6.46 -3.79 -11.87
CA GLY A 153 7.58 -4.17 -12.72
C GLY A 153 7.23 -5.20 -13.81
N ASN A 154 6.08 -5.89 -13.70
CA ASN A 154 5.66 -6.90 -14.67
C ASN A 154 4.87 -6.28 -15.84
N GLN A 155 5.51 -5.35 -16.56
CA GLN A 155 4.91 -4.55 -17.62
C GLN A 155 4.22 -5.42 -18.69
N SER A 156 4.87 -6.50 -19.13
CA SER A 156 4.34 -7.34 -20.21
C SER A 156 3.02 -8.04 -19.84
N THR A 157 2.89 -8.46 -18.58
CA THR A 157 1.66 -9.10 -18.09
C THR A 157 0.54 -8.07 -17.91
N ILE A 158 0.89 -6.89 -17.38
CA ILE A 158 -0.04 -5.76 -17.27
C ILE A 158 -0.57 -5.37 -18.66
N ASP A 159 0.33 -5.20 -19.64
CA ASP A 159 -0.07 -4.82 -21.00
C ASP A 159 -0.94 -5.89 -21.68
N GLN A 160 -0.67 -7.18 -21.44
CA GLN A 160 -1.51 -8.26 -21.97
C GLN A 160 -2.90 -8.28 -21.35
N LEU A 161 -3.02 -7.93 -20.06
CA LEU A 161 -4.30 -7.85 -19.37
C LEU A 161 -5.15 -6.66 -19.84
N LEU A 162 -4.50 -5.57 -20.27
CA LEU A 162 -5.16 -4.33 -20.69
C LEU A 162 -5.48 -4.26 -22.19
N ARG A 163 -5.02 -5.24 -22.98
CA ARG A 163 -5.34 -5.38 -24.41
C ARG A 163 -6.75 -5.94 -24.62
#